data_AF-A0A6J2XQ94-F1
#
_entry.id   AF-A0A6J2XQ94-F1
#
_cell.length_a   1.000
_cell.length_b   1.000
_cell.length_c   1.000
_cell.angle_alpha   90.00
_cell.angle_beta   90.00
_cell.angle_gamma   90.00
#
_symmetry.space_group_name_H-M   'P 1'
#
loop_
_entity.id
_entity.type
_entity.pdbx_description
1 polymer ?
#
loop_
_entity_poly.entity_id
_entity_poly.type
_entity_poly.pdbx_seq_one_letter_code
_entity_poly.pdbx_strand_id
1 'polypeptide(L)'
;MSLLSLLPKAWCQNNAENVPVTPKVEQQGLVKSLVAGRTIAAAAVAEGDSCEFGSLHYFALCGLGGILSCGITHTAVVPLDLVKCRIQVDPVKYKSVFNGFQVTLREDGARGLAKGWAPTFFGYSMQGLCKFGLYEVFKVFYTDLIGEENAFLYRTWLYLSASASAEFFADIALSPMEAAKVKIQTTPGFANTLREAWPRIMREEGVNGFYKSLVPLWMRQIPYTMMKFACFERTVELLYKYVVPKPRAECSKPEQLVVTFAAGYIAGVFCAIVSHPADTVVSKLNQEKGSTALEAAKKLGMAGLWKGLTPRIVMIGTLTALQWFIYDAFKVAMRMPRPPPPEMPESLKKKLEAQAQK
;
A
#
# COMPACT_ATOMS: atom_id res chain seq x y z
N MET A 1 -22.50 -14.07 -17.92
CA MET A 1 -21.63 -15.13 -18.47
C MET A 1 -20.19 -14.70 -18.23
N SER A 2 -19.55 -15.34 -17.25
CA SER A 2 -18.29 -14.90 -16.65
C SER A 2 -17.09 -15.41 -17.45
N LEU A 3 -16.07 -14.56 -17.61
CA LEU A 3 -14.77 -14.82 -18.25
C LEU A 3 -13.93 -15.94 -17.57
N LEU A 4 -14.49 -16.67 -16.61
CA LEU A 4 -13.88 -17.82 -15.93
C LEU A 4 -13.97 -19.13 -16.73
N SER A 5 -14.53 -19.14 -17.94
CA SER A 5 -14.74 -20.36 -18.73
C SER A 5 -13.65 -20.69 -19.77
N LEU A 6 -12.51 -19.99 -19.78
CA LEU A 6 -11.46 -20.13 -20.80
C LEU A 6 -10.10 -20.63 -20.28
N LEU A 7 -10.08 -21.36 -19.16
CA LEU A 7 -8.89 -22.13 -18.76
C LEU A 7 -9.08 -23.62 -19.11
N PRO A 8 -8.13 -24.29 -19.80
CA PRO A 8 -8.29 -25.67 -20.23
C PRO A 8 -8.46 -26.63 -19.05
N LYS A 9 -9.56 -27.39 -19.06
CA LYS A 9 -9.92 -28.44 -18.08
C LYS A 9 -9.05 -29.71 -18.16
N ALA A 10 -7.80 -29.62 -18.60
CA ALA A 10 -6.98 -30.78 -18.97
C ALA A 10 -5.92 -31.20 -17.93
N TRP A 11 -5.94 -30.67 -16.70
CA TRP A 11 -4.93 -30.98 -15.66
C TRP A 11 -5.49 -31.66 -14.41
N CYS A 12 -6.76 -32.04 -14.40
CA CYS A 12 -7.41 -32.75 -13.29
C CYS A 12 -8.05 -34.05 -13.80
N GLN A 13 -7.22 -35.02 -14.16
CA GLN A 13 -7.53 -36.46 -14.23
C GLN A 13 -6.37 -37.17 -14.92
N ASN A 14 -5.41 -37.64 -14.13
CA ASN A 14 -4.75 -38.94 -14.27
C ASN A 14 -3.53 -39.01 -13.34
N ASN A 15 -3.35 -40.19 -12.74
CA ASN A 15 -2.26 -40.62 -11.86
C ASN A 15 -2.50 -40.42 -10.36
N ALA A 16 -3.63 -40.93 -9.89
CA ALA A 16 -3.65 -41.62 -8.59
C ALA A 16 -3.43 -43.12 -8.89
N GLU A 17 -2.19 -43.60 -8.74
CA GLU A 17 -1.83 -44.98 -8.34
C GLU A 17 -0.31 -45.20 -8.47
N ASN A 18 0.29 -45.72 -7.39
CA ASN A 18 1.66 -46.26 -7.26
C ASN A 18 2.86 -45.34 -7.49
N VAL A 19 3.30 -44.68 -6.41
CA VAL A 19 4.71 -44.24 -6.26
C VAL A 19 5.25 -44.79 -4.93
N PRO A 20 6.42 -45.46 -4.89
CA PRO A 20 6.95 -46.08 -3.69
C PRO A 20 7.32 -45.04 -2.63
N VAL A 21 7.12 -45.38 -1.35
CA VAL A 21 7.60 -44.62 -0.20
C VAL A 21 9.14 -44.58 -0.24
N THR A 22 9.71 -43.45 -0.66
CA THR A 22 11.14 -43.17 -0.54
C THR A 22 11.43 -42.38 0.74
N PRO A 23 12.57 -42.62 1.41
CA PRO A 23 12.86 -42.06 2.72
C PRO A 23 13.12 -40.55 2.66
N LYS A 24 12.77 -39.86 3.76
CA LYS A 24 13.00 -38.43 4.02
C LYS A 24 14.39 -37.98 3.57
N VAL A 25 14.44 -37.10 2.58
CA VAL A 25 15.61 -36.23 2.34
C VAL A 25 15.23 -34.84 2.78
N GLU A 26 15.79 -34.45 3.93
CA GLU A 26 15.78 -33.09 4.46
C GLU A 26 16.60 -32.19 3.50
N GLN A 27 15.95 -31.61 2.49
CA GLN A 27 16.58 -30.58 1.65
C GLN A 27 16.36 -29.21 2.28
N GLN A 28 17.26 -28.83 3.19
CA GLN A 28 17.42 -27.43 3.60
C GLN A 28 18.04 -26.65 2.43
N GLY A 29 17.22 -26.00 1.62
CA GLY A 29 17.67 -25.13 0.53
C GLY A 29 18.24 -23.82 1.09
N LEU A 30 19.53 -23.56 0.87
CA LEU A 30 20.16 -22.27 1.14
C LEU A 30 19.81 -21.28 0.03
N VAL A 31 18.96 -20.28 0.31
CA VAL A 31 18.75 -19.16 -0.62
C VAL A 31 19.91 -18.18 -0.46
N LYS A 32 20.48 -17.74 -1.59
CA LYS A 32 21.53 -16.71 -1.62
C LYS A 32 20.96 -15.43 -0.99
N SER A 33 21.53 -14.98 0.14
CA SER A 33 21.09 -13.72 0.77
C SER A 33 21.17 -12.58 -0.25
N LEU A 34 20.24 -11.63 -0.14
CA LEU A 34 20.28 -10.39 -0.90
C LEU A 34 21.50 -9.53 -0.53
N VAL A 35 22.16 -9.85 0.59
CA VAL A 35 23.43 -9.23 1.04
C VAL A 35 24.60 -10.17 0.73
N ALA A 36 25.62 -9.65 0.05
CA ALA A 36 26.82 -10.41 -0.27
C ALA A 36 27.52 -10.92 0.99
N GLY A 37 27.79 -12.23 1.06
CA GLY A 37 28.55 -12.86 2.15
C GLY A 37 27.72 -13.31 3.37
N ARG A 38 26.38 -13.24 3.32
CA ARG A 38 25.51 -13.89 4.31
C ARG A 38 24.72 -15.04 3.67
N THR A 39 24.48 -16.09 4.45
CA THR A 39 23.66 -17.25 4.06
C THR A 39 22.52 -17.38 5.06
N ILE A 40 21.30 -17.50 4.56
CA ILE A 40 20.11 -17.63 5.39
C ILE A 40 19.63 -19.07 5.25
N ALA A 41 19.18 -19.66 6.35
CA ALA A 41 18.28 -20.80 6.27
C ALA A 41 17.00 -20.29 5.61
N ALA A 42 16.74 -20.67 4.35
CA ALA A 42 15.42 -20.45 3.80
C ALA A 42 14.44 -21.20 4.70
N ALA A 43 13.36 -20.54 5.13
CA ALA A 43 12.24 -21.29 5.67
C ALA A 43 11.82 -22.24 4.55
N ALA A 44 12.06 -23.54 4.74
CA ALA A 44 11.64 -24.57 3.80
C ALA A 44 10.17 -24.31 3.45
N VAL A 45 9.78 -24.53 2.18
CA VAL A 45 8.37 -24.42 1.79
C VAL A 45 7.56 -25.30 2.73
N ALA A 46 6.78 -24.67 3.61
CA ALA A 46 5.89 -25.41 4.48
C ALA A 46 4.89 -26.16 3.59
N GLU A 47 4.50 -27.37 3.99
CA GLU A 47 3.62 -28.24 3.19
C GLU A 47 2.31 -27.50 2.87
N GLY A 48 2.15 -27.04 1.62
CA GLY A 48 0.99 -26.28 1.15
C GLY A 48 1.22 -24.84 0.68
N ASP A 49 2.41 -24.26 0.89
CA ASP A 49 2.77 -22.92 0.41
C ASP A 49 3.21 -22.92 -1.07
N SER A 50 2.89 -21.85 -1.81
CA SER A 50 3.14 -21.74 -3.26
C SER A 50 4.56 -21.32 -3.63
N CYS A 51 5.30 -20.73 -2.69
CA CYS A 51 6.64 -20.21 -2.92
C CYS A 51 7.45 -20.09 -1.63
N GLU A 52 8.77 -20.03 -1.74
CA GLU A 52 9.69 -19.81 -0.62
C GLU A 52 9.69 -18.34 -0.19
N PHE A 53 9.68 -18.11 1.12
CA PHE A 53 9.80 -16.76 1.68
C PHE A 53 11.13 -16.12 1.28
N GLY A 54 11.10 -14.87 0.83
CA GLY A 54 12.29 -14.15 0.36
C GLY A 54 12.78 -14.52 -1.05
N SER A 55 12.09 -15.42 -1.75
CA SER A 55 12.39 -15.72 -3.16
C SER A 55 11.92 -14.60 -4.10
N LEU A 56 12.52 -14.53 -5.30
CA LEU A 56 12.06 -13.60 -6.35
C LEU A 56 10.59 -13.82 -6.71
N HIS A 57 10.13 -15.08 -6.69
CA HIS A 57 8.73 -15.43 -6.93
C HIS A 57 7.81 -14.88 -5.83
N TYR A 58 8.22 -14.95 -4.56
CA TYR A 58 7.49 -14.32 -3.45
C TYR A 58 7.38 -12.80 -3.63
N PHE A 59 8.47 -12.12 -3.95
CA PHE A 59 8.45 -10.66 -4.18
C PHE A 59 7.57 -10.27 -5.37
N ALA A 60 7.61 -11.04 -6.46
CA ALA A 60 6.75 -10.82 -7.62
C ALA A 60 5.26 -10.97 -7.26
N LEU A 61 4.90 -12.00 -6.50
CA LEU A 61 3.52 -12.20 -6.03
C LEU A 61 3.08 -11.07 -5.07
N CYS A 62 3.95 -10.60 -4.18
CA CYS A 62 3.68 -9.41 -3.35
C CYS A 62 3.44 -8.16 -4.22
N GLY A 63 4.21 -7.99 -5.29
CA GLY A 63 3.97 -6.94 -6.28
C GLY A 63 2.61 -7.08 -6.98
N LEU A 64 2.24 -8.27 -7.45
CA LEU A 64 0.94 -8.53 -8.09
C LEU A 64 -0.24 -8.29 -7.15
N GLY A 65 -0.13 -8.72 -5.89
CA GLY A 65 -1.11 -8.38 -4.85
C GLY A 65 -1.23 -6.88 -4.64
N GLY A 66 -0.10 -6.16 -4.69
CA GLY A 66 -0.05 -4.71 -4.63
C GLY A 66 -0.75 -4.02 -5.81
N ILE A 67 -0.58 -4.53 -7.04
CA ILE A 67 -1.31 -4.06 -8.24
C ILE A 67 -2.83 -4.16 -8.01
N LEU A 68 -3.31 -5.33 -7.60
CA LEU A 68 -4.75 -5.55 -7.40
C LEU A 68 -5.29 -4.68 -6.26
N SER A 69 -4.55 -4.62 -5.15
CA SER A 69 -4.92 -3.81 -3.99
C SER A 69 -5.01 -2.32 -4.34
N CYS A 70 -3.94 -1.70 -4.80
CA CYS A 70 -3.92 -0.27 -5.09
C CYS A 70 -4.74 0.08 -6.33
N GLY A 71 -4.62 -0.68 -7.42
CA GLY A 71 -5.30 -0.40 -8.68
C GLY A 71 -6.83 -0.41 -8.55
N ILE A 72 -7.39 -1.46 -7.93
CA ILE A 72 -8.85 -1.59 -7.77
C ILE A 72 -9.38 -0.52 -6.80
N THR A 73 -8.74 -0.36 -5.63
CA THR A 73 -9.22 0.59 -4.62
C THR A 73 -9.15 2.04 -5.12
N HIS A 74 -8.04 2.45 -5.74
CA HIS A 74 -7.91 3.81 -6.25
C HIS A 74 -8.84 4.07 -7.43
N THR A 75 -9.08 3.07 -8.28
CA THR A 75 -10.02 3.21 -9.40
C THR A 75 -11.46 3.34 -8.92
N ALA A 76 -11.83 2.61 -7.85
CA ALA A 76 -13.15 2.71 -7.24
C ALA A 76 -13.44 4.10 -6.64
N VAL A 77 -12.40 4.81 -6.17
CA VAL A 77 -12.54 6.17 -5.59
C VAL A 77 -12.38 7.29 -6.61
N VAL A 78 -12.13 7.00 -7.90
CA VAL A 78 -11.99 8.01 -8.98
C VAL A 78 -13.12 9.05 -8.99
N PRO A 79 -14.41 8.69 -8.85
CA PRO A 79 -15.47 9.69 -8.85
C PRO A 79 -15.35 10.69 -7.70
N LEU A 80 -14.94 10.21 -6.52
CA LEU A 80 -14.73 11.05 -5.34
C LEU A 80 -13.49 11.93 -5.50
N ASP A 81 -12.40 11.37 -6.02
CA ASP A 81 -11.15 12.10 -6.27
C ASP A 81 -11.35 13.20 -7.31
N LEU A 82 -12.09 12.91 -8.39
CA LEU A 82 -12.43 13.89 -9.42
C LEU A 82 -13.19 15.07 -8.83
N VAL A 83 -14.24 14.81 -8.03
CA VAL A 83 -15.02 15.87 -7.38
C VAL A 83 -14.14 16.70 -6.44
N LYS A 84 -13.25 16.05 -5.69
CA LYS A 84 -12.31 16.74 -4.80
C LYS A 84 -11.32 17.63 -5.54
N CYS A 85 -10.75 17.15 -6.65
CA CYS A 85 -9.85 17.95 -7.48
C CYS A 85 -10.57 19.18 -8.03
N ARG A 86 -11.82 19.01 -8.49
CA ARG A 86 -12.66 20.13 -8.98
C ARG A 86 -12.96 21.17 -7.91
N ILE A 87 -13.30 20.74 -6.69
CA ILE A 87 -13.49 21.64 -5.54
C ILE A 87 -12.22 22.43 -5.21
N GLN A 88 -11.04 21.80 -5.31
CA GLN A 88 -9.77 22.46 -5.04
C GLN A 88 -9.38 23.49 -6.11
N VAL A 89 -9.78 23.27 -7.37
CA VAL A 89 -9.48 24.16 -8.49
C VAL A 89 -10.47 25.31 -8.58
N ASP A 90 -11.77 25.03 -8.43
CA ASP A 90 -12.85 26.01 -8.51
C ASP A 90 -13.84 25.85 -7.33
N PRO A 91 -13.49 26.39 -6.15
CA PRO A 91 -14.32 26.28 -4.96
C PRO A 91 -15.60 27.12 -5.05
N VAL A 92 -15.70 28.06 -6.00
CA VAL A 92 -16.88 28.90 -6.22
C VAL A 92 -17.97 28.09 -6.94
N LYS A 93 -17.58 27.34 -7.97
CA LYS A 93 -18.47 26.46 -8.72
C LYS A 93 -18.81 25.18 -7.95
N TYR A 94 -17.83 24.56 -7.30
CA TYR A 94 -17.99 23.30 -6.59
C TYR A 94 -17.93 23.52 -5.07
N LYS A 95 -19.10 23.74 -4.45
CA LYS A 95 -19.18 24.17 -3.04
C LYS A 95 -19.05 23.04 -2.01
N SER A 96 -19.40 21.82 -2.40
CA SER A 96 -19.37 20.64 -1.54
C SER A 96 -19.23 19.37 -2.35
N VAL A 97 -18.93 18.24 -1.71
CA VAL A 97 -18.82 16.94 -2.40
C VAL A 97 -20.13 16.58 -3.10
N PHE A 98 -21.27 16.68 -2.42
CA PHE A 98 -22.59 16.40 -3.01
C PHE A 98 -22.94 17.35 -4.16
N ASN A 99 -22.71 18.65 -3.96
CA ASN A 99 -22.90 19.64 -5.02
C ASN A 99 -21.97 19.35 -6.21
N GLY A 100 -20.74 18.92 -5.96
CA GLY A 100 -19.79 18.60 -7.01
C GLY A 100 -20.14 17.35 -7.80
N PHE A 101 -20.69 16.32 -7.16
CA PHE A 101 -21.30 15.19 -7.86
C PHE A 101 -22.48 15.64 -8.73
N GLN A 102 -23.38 16.46 -8.19
CA GLN A 102 -24.57 16.93 -8.91
C GLN A 102 -24.20 17.82 -10.11
N VAL A 103 -23.28 18.77 -9.94
CA VAL A 103 -22.81 19.66 -11.01
C VAL A 103 -22.09 18.85 -12.08
N THR A 104 -21.19 17.95 -11.69
CA THR A 104 -20.48 17.07 -12.63
C THR A 104 -21.43 16.19 -13.43
N LEU A 105 -22.45 15.60 -12.77
CA LEU A 105 -23.42 14.76 -13.44
C LEU A 105 -24.30 15.55 -14.42
N ARG A 106 -24.63 16.81 -14.09
CA ARG A 106 -25.41 17.70 -14.96
C ARG A 106 -24.62 18.21 -16.17
N GLU A 107 -23.35 18.53 -16.00
CA GLU A 107 -22.53 19.13 -17.06
C GLU A 107 -21.79 18.09 -17.92
N ASP A 108 -21.18 17.08 -17.30
CA ASP A 108 -20.34 16.09 -17.99
C ASP A 108 -21.01 14.70 -18.10
N GLY A 109 -22.18 14.51 -17.50
CA GLY A 109 -22.87 13.23 -17.44
C GLY A 109 -22.16 12.17 -16.58
N ALA A 110 -22.70 10.95 -16.59
CA ALA A 110 -22.17 9.84 -15.78
C ALA A 110 -20.74 9.44 -16.18
N ARG A 111 -20.37 9.56 -17.47
CA ARG A 111 -19.01 9.32 -17.96
C ARG A 111 -18.01 10.38 -17.46
N GLY A 112 -18.49 11.58 -17.14
CA GLY A 112 -17.70 12.64 -16.52
C GLY A 112 -17.08 12.24 -15.19
N LEU A 113 -17.79 11.45 -14.39
CA LEU A 113 -17.33 10.96 -13.07
C LEU A 113 -16.19 9.95 -13.18
N ALA A 114 -15.98 9.34 -14.34
CA ALA A 114 -14.88 8.41 -14.60
C ALA A 114 -13.69 9.08 -15.30
N LYS A 115 -13.67 10.42 -15.49
CA LYS A 115 -12.52 11.08 -16.13
C LYS A 115 -11.25 10.87 -15.31
N GLY A 116 -10.19 10.43 -15.99
CA GLY A 116 -8.91 10.09 -15.36
C GLY A 116 -8.87 8.70 -14.71
N TRP A 117 -9.85 7.82 -14.94
CA TRP A 117 -9.81 6.45 -14.42
C TRP A 117 -8.57 5.67 -14.91
N ALA A 118 -8.20 5.80 -16.19
CA ALA A 118 -7.08 5.09 -16.79
C ALA A 118 -5.72 5.45 -16.16
N PRO A 119 -5.31 6.74 -16.08
CA PRO A 119 -4.07 7.08 -15.40
C PRO A 119 -4.11 6.72 -13.92
N THR A 120 -5.27 6.80 -13.27
CA THR A 120 -5.42 6.34 -11.88
C THR A 120 -5.15 4.84 -11.77
N PHE A 121 -5.81 4.01 -12.58
CA PHE A 121 -5.64 2.58 -12.55
C PHE A 121 -4.18 2.17 -12.82
N PHE A 122 -3.59 2.63 -13.92
CA PHE A 122 -2.22 2.25 -14.28
C PHE A 122 -1.19 2.83 -13.31
N GLY A 123 -1.35 4.09 -12.91
CA GLY A 123 -0.46 4.75 -11.96
C GLY A 123 -0.43 4.06 -10.60
N TYR A 124 -1.59 3.86 -9.98
CA TYR A 124 -1.68 3.21 -8.67
C TYR A 124 -1.39 1.71 -8.74
N SER A 125 -1.57 1.07 -9.90
CA SER A 125 -1.09 -0.31 -10.10
C SER A 125 0.43 -0.38 -10.06
N MET A 126 1.13 0.49 -10.81
CA MET A 126 2.60 0.56 -10.79
C MET A 126 3.13 0.95 -9.40
N GLN A 127 2.48 1.92 -8.75
CA GLN A 127 2.80 2.27 -7.37
C GLN A 127 2.62 1.05 -6.46
N GLY A 128 1.50 0.33 -6.55
CA GLY A 128 1.21 -0.87 -5.77
C GLY A 128 2.24 -1.98 -5.97
N LEU A 129 2.65 -2.23 -7.22
CA LEU A 129 3.70 -3.18 -7.58
C LEU A 129 4.99 -2.87 -6.83
N CYS A 130 5.50 -1.64 -6.98
CA CYS A 130 6.75 -1.22 -6.36
C CYS A 130 6.61 -1.15 -4.83
N LYS A 131 5.52 -0.58 -4.32
CA LYS A 131 5.28 -0.38 -2.90
C LYS A 131 5.24 -1.70 -2.13
N PHE A 132 4.43 -2.66 -2.55
CA PHE A 132 4.30 -3.93 -1.83
C PHE A 132 5.39 -4.93 -2.17
N GLY A 133 5.87 -4.95 -3.42
CA GLY A 133 6.97 -5.81 -3.85
C GLY A 133 8.31 -5.38 -3.22
N LEU A 134 8.71 -4.12 -3.41
CA LEU A 134 9.98 -3.62 -2.88
C LEU A 134 9.98 -3.49 -1.37
N TYR A 135 8.82 -3.28 -0.73
CA TYR A 135 8.74 -3.28 0.74
C TYR A 135 9.24 -4.60 1.33
N GLU A 136 8.82 -5.72 0.75
CA GLU A 136 9.28 -7.05 1.19
C GLU A 136 10.77 -7.26 0.88
N VAL A 137 11.24 -6.81 -0.29
CA VAL A 137 12.67 -6.85 -0.65
C VAL A 137 13.50 -6.05 0.35
N PHE A 138 13.13 -4.81 0.64
CA PHE A 138 13.85 -3.96 1.59
C PHE A 138 13.72 -4.45 3.03
N LYS A 139 12.60 -5.08 3.42
CA LYS A 139 12.47 -5.73 4.73
C LYS A 139 13.48 -6.85 4.90
N VAL A 140 13.57 -7.76 3.93
CA VAL A 140 14.55 -8.87 3.97
C VAL A 140 15.97 -8.30 3.94
N PHE A 141 16.25 -7.40 3.01
CA PHE A 141 17.58 -6.79 2.88
C PHE A 141 18.04 -6.02 4.14
N TYR A 142 17.17 -5.22 4.77
CA TYR A 142 17.53 -4.50 6.00
C TYR A 142 17.61 -5.42 7.22
N THR A 143 16.80 -6.47 7.29
CA THR A 143 16.91 -7.52 8.32
C THR A 143 18.27 -8.21 8.20
N ASP A 144 18.64 -8.60 6.98
CA ASP A 144 19.93 -9.22 6.66
C ASP A 144 21.10 -8.31 6.98
N LEU A 145 20.95 -6.99 6.85
CA LEU A 145 22.01 -6.03 7.13
C LEU A 145 22.28 -5.88 8.63
N ILE A 146 21.23 -5.71 9.43
CA ILE A 146 21.36 -5.39 10.87
C ILE A 146 21.42 -6.63 11.77
N GLY A 147 21.03 -7.80 11.26
CA GLY A 147 20.98 -9.08 11.99
C GLY A 147 19.68 -9.28 12.77
N GLU A 148 19.33 -10.55 13.06
CA GLU A 148 18.02 -10.93 13.63
C GLU A 148 17.70 -10.26 14.98
N GLU A 149 18.68 -10.15 15.88
CA GLU A 149 18.48 -9.51 17.20
C GLU A 149 18.13 -8.03 17.06
N ASN A 150 18.87 -7.30 16.23
CA ASN A 150 18.64 -5.87 16.02
C ASN A 150 17.38 -5.64 15.18
N ALA A 151 17.05 -6.54 14.26
CA ALA A 151 15.80 -6.48 13.50
C ALA A 151 14.58 -6.59 14.40
N PHE A 152 14.65 -7.39 15.47
CA PHE A 152 13.57 -7.47 16.45
C PHE A 152 13.50 -6.22 17.36
N LEU A 153 14.65 -5.75 17.84
CA LEU A 153 14.74 -4.58 18.73
C LEU A 153 14.33 -3.28 18.02
N TYR A 154 14.79 -3.09 16.78
CA TYR A 154 14.53 -1.89 15.97
C TYR A 154 13.46 -2.13 14.89
N ARG A 155 12.56 -3.09 15.09
CA ARG A 155 11.55 -3.49 14.08
C ARG A 155 10.75 -2.33 13.49
N THR A 156 10.38 -1.36 14.33
CA THR A 156 9.62 -0.18 13.88
C THR A 156 10.44 0.65 12.92
N TRP A 157 11.71 0.91 13.24
CA TRP A 157 12.62 1.63 12.36
C TRP A 157 12.91 0.86 11.08
N LEU A 158 13.01 -0.47 11.16
CA LEU A 158 13.13 -1.32 9.98
C LEU A 158 11.91 -1.19 9.05
N TYR A 159 10.68 -1.25 9.59
CA TYR A 159 9.46 -1.07 8.81
C TYR A 159 9.36 0.33 8.20
N LEU A 160 9.73 1.36 8.96
CA LEU A 160 9.77 2.74 8.48
C LEU A 160 10.77 2.91 7.34
N SER A 161 12.00 2.43 7.50
CA SER A 161 13.04 2.51 6.46
C SER A 161 12.67 1.70 5.21
N ALA A 162 12.19 0.46 5.38
CA ALA A 162 11.78 -0.38 4.25
C ALA A 162 10.62 0.21 3.46
N SER A 163 9.61 0.76 4.16
CA SER A 163 8.45 1.41 3.53
C SER A 163 8.81 2.72 2.86
N ALA A 164 9.72 3.53 3.44
CA ALA A 164 10.22 4.75 2.81
C ALA A 164 10.98 4.46 1.51
N SER A 165 11.91 3.49 1.53
CA SER A 165 12.67 3.08 0.34
C SER A 165 11.77 2.52 -0.75
N ALA A 166 10.79 1.68 -0.39
CA ALA A 166 9.83 1.14 -1.36
C ALA A 166 8.98 2.25 -2.00
N GLU A 167 8.50 3.20 -1.21
CA GLU A 167 7.66 4.29 -1.71
C GLU A 167 8.44 5.27 -2.59
N PHE A 168 9.72 5.51 -2.30
CA PHE A 168 10.59 6.34 -3.14
C PHE A 168 10.56 5.90 -4.61
N PHE A 169 10.75 4.60 -4.87
CA PHE A 169 10.69 4.03 -6.21
C PHE A 169 9.26 3.93 -6.75
N ALA A 170 8.27 3.66 -5.88
CA ALA A 170 6.87 3.61 -6.27
C ALA A 170 6.36 4.95 -6.81
N ASP A 171 6.80 6.06 -6.20
CA ASP A 171 6.44 7.42 -6.62
C ASP A 171 7.06 7.82 -7.95
N ILE A 172 8.27 7.33 -8.26
CA ILE A 172 8.87 7.51 -9.59
C ILE A 172 7.99 6.84 -10.65
N ALA A 173 7.49 5.63 -10.38
CA ALA A 173 6.60 4.92 -11.29
C ALA A 173 5.20 5.58 -11.39
N LEU A 174 4.70 6.15 -10.29
CA LEU A 174 3.40 6.82 -10.24
C LEU A 174 3.42 8.19 -10.93
N SER A 175 4.50 8.95 -10.82
CA SER A 175 4.56 10.38 -11.18
C SER A 175 4.03 10.70 -12.60
N PRO A 176 4.41 9.98 -13.67
CA PRO A 176 3.90 10.27 -15.00
C PRO A 176 2.38 10.13 -15.13
N MET A 177 1.81 9.13 -14.48
CA MET A 177 0.38 8.89 -14.49
C MET A 177 -0.37 9.89 -13.62
N GLU A 178 0.19 10.29 -12.47
CA GLU A 178 -0.38 11.33 -11.62
C GLU A 178 -0.40 12.69 -12.33
N ALA A 179 0.67 13.04 -13.05
CA ALA A 179 0.72 14.25 -13.87
C ALA A 179 -0.39 14.27 -14.95
N ALA A 180 -0.57 13.14 -15.65
CA ALA A 180 -1.65 12.98 -16.62
C ALA A 180 -3.05 13.04 -15.97
N LYS A 181 -3.24 12.37 -14.82
CA LYS A 181 -4.49 12.38 -14.04
C LYS A 181 -4.89 13.80 -13.66
N VAL A 182 -3.97 14.54 -13.02
CA VAL A 182 -4.23 15.90 -12.56
C VAL A 182 -4.64 16.78 -13.73
N LYS A 183 -3.88 16.80 -14.84
CA LYS A 183 -4.23 17.60 -16.03
C LYS A 183 -5.60 17.24 -16.61
N ILE A 184 -5.95 15.96 -16.70
CA ILE A 184 -7.27 15.52 -17.18
C ILE A 184 -8.40 15.96 -16.23
N GLN A 185 -8.17 15.94 -14.92
CA GLN A 185 -9.21 16.23 -13.92
C GLN A 185 -9.36 17.72 -13.60
N THR A 186 -8.29 18.51 -13.73
CA THR A 186 -8.25 19.92 -13.30
C THR A 186 -8.26 20.93 -14.43
N THR A 187 -7.91 20.53 -15.66
CA THR A 187 -7.77 21.48 -16.78
C THR A 187 -8.91 21.29 -17.79
N PRO A 188 -9.92 22.18 -17.79
CA PRO A 188 -11.01 22.12 -18.78
C PRO A 188 -10.45 22.16 -20.20
N GLY A 189 -10.91 21.26 -21.07
CA GLY A 189 -10.51 21.22 -22.49
C GLY A 189 -9.09 20.69 -22.77
N PHE A 190 -8.37 20.18 -21.78
CA PHE A 190 -7.03 19.62 -22.00
C PHE A 190 -7.06 18.26 -22.73
N ALA A 191 -7.72 17.28 -22.13
CA ALA A 191 -7.90 15.94 -22.70
C ALA A 191 -8.96 15.21 -21.88
N ASN A 192 -9.70 14.29 -22.49
CA ASN A 192 -10.64 13.43 -21.76
C ASN A 192 -10.09 12.04 -21.49
N THR A 193 -9.03 11.64 -22.20
CA THR A 193 -8.43 10.31 -22.12
C THR A 193 -6.91 10.36 -21.94
N LEU A 194 -6.33 9.28 -21.39
CA LEU A 194 -4.87 9.14 -21.27
C LEU A 194 -4.17 9.20 -22.63
N ARG A 195 -4.80 8.60 -23.66
CA ARG A 195 -4.27 8.55 -25.03
C ARG A 195 -4.16 9.94 -25.67
N GLU A 196 -5.05 10.86 -25.31
CA GLU A 196 -4.97 12.27 -25.73
C GLU A 196 -3.99 13.06 -24.86
N ALA A 197 -4.03 12.87 -23.54
CA ALA A 197 -3.25 13.65 -22.59
C ALA A 197 -1.75 13.39 -22.72
N TRP A 198 -1.33 12.12 -22.83
CA TRP A 198 0.07 11.73 -22.83
C TRP A 198 0.91 12.38 -23.95
N PRO A 199 0.55 12.27 -25.25
CA PRO A 199 1.31 12.92 -26.31
C PRO A 199 1.24 14.45 -26.23
N ARG A 200 0.15 15.01 -25.69
CA ARG A 200 0.02 16.46 -25.49
C ARG A 200 0.99 16.97 -24.44
N ILE A 201 1.08 16.29 -23.29
CA ILE A 201 2.06 16.61 -22.22
C ILE A 201 3.48 16.50 -22.77
N MET A 202 3.78 15.42 -23.49
CA MET A 202 5.12 15.22 -24.07
C MET A 202 5.48 16.33 -25.06
N ARG A 203 4.53 16.83 -25.85
CA ARG A 203 4.76 17.91 -26.82
C ARG A 203 4.91 19.29 -26.16
N GLU A 204 4.10 19.59 -25.15
CA GLU A 204 4.06 20.91 -24.51
C GLU A 204 5.14 21.09 -23.44
N GLU A 205 5.45 20.05 -22.66
CA GLU A 205 6.31 20.14 -21.48
C GLU A 205 7.47 19.13 -21.47
N GLY A 206 7.51 18.22 -22.45
CA GLY A 206 8.52 17.16 -22.53
C GLY A 206 8.46 16.19 -21.34
N VAL A 207 9.57 15.49 -21.09
CA VAL A 207 9.71 14.53 -19.98
C VAL A 207 9.56 15.23 -18.62
N ASN A 208 9.98 16.49 -18.51
CA ASN A 208 9.87 17.26 -17.28
C ASN A 208 8.42 17.46 -16.83
N GLY A 209 7.46 17.53 -17.77
CA GLY A 209 6.03 17.62 -17.44
C GLY A 209 5.52 16.43 -16.60
N PHE A 210 6.11 15.24 -16.77
CA PHE A 210 5.72 14.03 -16.04
C PHE A 210 6.32 13.94 -14.63
N TYR A 211 7.45 14.61 -14.38
CA TYR A 211 8.20 14.51 -13.10
C TYR A 211 8.24 15.81 -12.31
N LYS A 212 7.63 16.90 -12.81
CA LYS A 212 7.54 18.19 -12.12
C LYS A 212 6.96 18.09 -10.70
N SER A 213 6.07 17.13 -10.48
CA SER A 213 5.39 16.93 -9.20
C SER A 213 6.03 15.84 -8.32
N LEU A 214 7.17 15.27 -8.71
CA LEU A 214 7.78 14.14 -7.99
C LEU A 214 8.22 14.51 -6.56
N VAL A 215 8.88 15.66 -6.38
CA VAL A 215 9.31 16.10 -5.03
C VAL A 215 8.11 16.37 -4.11
N PRO A 216 7.08 17.14 -4.52
CA PRO A 216 5.84 17.25 -3.75
C PRO A 216 5.15 15.90 -3.49
N LEU A 217 5.24 14.96 -4.44
CA LEU A 217 4.67 13.62 -4.29
C LEU A 217 5.38 12.87 -3.16
N TRP A 218 6.72 12.81 -3.15
CA TRP A 218 7.50 12.18 -2.08
C TRP A 218 7.21 12.78 -0.70
N MET A 219 7.16 14.12 -0.61
CA MET A 219 6.87 14.82 0.66
C MET A 219 5.53 14.43 1.27
N ARG A 220 4.56 14.03 0.43
CA ARG A 220 3.24 13.58 0.87
C ARG A 220 3.19 12.07 1.09
N GLN A 221 3.72 11.31 0.13
CA GLN A 221 3.42 9.91 0.00
C GLN A 221 4.35 9.03 0.84
N ILE A 222 5.62 9.41 1.01
CA ILE A 222 6.57 8.69 1.87
C ILE A 222 6.10 8.71 3.34
N PRO A 223 5.80 9.88 3.97
CA PRO A 223 5.33 9.89 5.36
C PRO A 223 4.01 9.14 5.55
N TYR A 224 3.09 9.26 4.59
CA TYR A 224 1.83 8.54 4.60
C TYR A 224 2.06 7.02 4.60
N THR A 225 2.94 6.52 3.72
CA THR A 225 3.24 5.10 3.62
C THR A 225 3.98 4.58 4.83
N MET A 226 4.95 5.33 5.36
CA MET A 226 5.65 5.00 6.59
C MET A 226 4.66 4.76 7.75
N MET A 227 3.72 5.69 7.97
CA MET A 227 2.69 5.49 9.00
C MET A 227 1.75 4.35 8.69
N LYS A 228 1.31 4.23 7.43
CA LYS A 228 0.39 3.17 7.03
C LYS A 228 0.96 1.78 7.34
N PHE A 229 2.22 1.52 6.99
CA PHE A 229 2.86 0.22 7.23
C PHE A 229 3.25 0.02 8.69
N ALA A 230 3.87 1.01 9.34
CA ALA A 230 4.27 0.87 10.74
C ALA A 230 3.05 0.68 11.67
N CYS A 231 1.99 1.46 11.48
CA CYS A 231 0.76 1.30 12.26
C CYS A 231 0.05 -0.02 11.94
N PHE A 232 0.01 -0.45 10.68
CA PHE A 232 -0.60 -1.73 10.31
C PHE A 232 0.11 -2.90 10.98
N GLU A 233 1.42 -3.03 10.82
CA GLU A 233 2.21 -4.14 11.39
C GLU A 233 2.07 -4.18 12.92
N ARG A 234 2.17 -3.02 13.60
CA ARG A 234 2.00 -2.95 15.06
C ARG A 234 0.57 -3.25 15.50
N THR A 235 -0.43 -2.82 14.75
CA THR A 235 -1.83 -3.11 15.06
C THR A 235 -2.12 -4.60 14.89
N VAL A 236 -1.58 -5.23 13.83
CA VAL A 236 -1.69 -6.67 13.61
C VAL A 236 -1.05 -7.42 14.79
N GLU A 237 0.18 -7.08 15.18
CA GLU A 237 0.86 -7.69 16.34
C GLU A 237 0.01 -7.57 17.61
N LEU A 238 -0.56 -6.40 17.89
CA LEU A 238 -1.38 -6.16 19.07
C LEU A 238 -2.71 -6.92 19.03
N LEU A 239 -3.36 -6.99 17.87
CA LEU A 239 -4.61 -7.73 17.71
C LEU A 239 -4.41 -9.23 17.90
N TYR A 240 -3.35 -9.81 17.34
CA TYR A 240 -3.02 -11.22 17.60
C TYR A 240 -2.56 -11.47 19.04
N LYS A 241 -1.95 -10.48 19.72
CA LYS A 241 -1.56 -10.65 21.13
C LYS A 241 -2.73 -10.55 22.11
N TYR A 242 -3.67 -9.63 21.88
CA TYR A 242 -4.69 -9.28 22.89
C TYR A 242 -6.12 -9.68 22.52
N VAL A 243 -6.44 -9.84 21.23
CA VAL A 243 -7.82 -10.08 20.77
C VAL A 243 -8.01 -11.50 20.23
N VAL A 244 -7.00 -12.03 19.52
CA VAL A 244 -7.02 -13.40 18.99
C VAL A 244 -5.76 -14.13 19.48
N PRO A 245 -5.72 -14.61 20.73
CA PRO A 245 -4.58 -15.33 21.31
C PRO A 245 -4.50 -16.77 20.77
N LYS A 246 -4.55 -16.90 19.44
CA LYS A 246 -4.31 -18.12 18.69
C LYS A 246 -3.24 -17.82 17.64
N PRO A 247 -2.26 -18.71 17.42
CA PRO A 247 -1.32 -18.56 16.33
C PRO A 247 -2.05 -18.34 15.00
N ARG A 248 -1.51 -17.47 14.13
CA ARG A 248 -2.10 -17.17 12.81
C ARG A 248 -2.30 -18.44 11.96
N ALA A 249 -1.54 -19.49 12.21
CA ALA A 249 -1.66 -20.81 11.58
C ALA A 249 -2.96 -21.56 11.97
N GLU A 250 -3.51 -21.29 13.15
CA GLU A 250 -4.72 -21.96 13.68
C GLU A 250 -6.02 -21.19 13.39
N CYS A 251 -5.90 -19.94 12.92
CA CYS A 251 -7.05 -19.12 12.55
C CYS A 251 -7.61 -19.56 11.18
N SER A 252 -8.94 -19.63 11.05
CA SER A 252 -9.58 -19.88 9.76
C SER A 252 -9.30 -18.74 8.77
N LYS A 253 -9.34 -19.03 7.46
CA LYS A 253 -9.11 -18.01 6.41
C LYS A 253 -10.02 -16.77 6.56
N PRO A 254 -11.33 -16.90 6.86
CA PRO A 254 -12.18 -15.73 7.08
C PRO A 254 -11.79 -14.91 8.31
N GLU A 255 -11.43 -15.55 9.43
CA GLU A 255 -10.98 -14.85 10.65
C GLU A 255 -9.73 -14.02 10.38
N GLN A 256 -8.76 -14.59 9.64
CA GLN A 256 -7.55 -13.86 9.28
C GLN A 256 -7.84 -12.62 8.42
N LEU A 257 -8.78 -12.71 7.48
CA LEU A 257 -9.17 -11.57 6.64
C LEU A 257 -9.93 -10.50 7.44
N VAL A 258 -10.75 -10.89 8.40
CA VAL A 258 -11.44 -9.95 9.30
C VAL A 258 -10.44 -9.22 10.19
N VAL A 259 -9.46 -9.94 10.77
CA VAL A 259 -8.38 -9.34 11.56
C VAL A 259 -7.58 -8.36 10.70
N THR A 260 -7.24 -8.72 9.46
CA THR A 260 -6.54 -7.82 8.54
C THR A 260 -7.36 -6.58 8.20
N PHE A 261 -8.65 -6.73 7.95
CA PHE A 261 -9.53 -5.58 7.68
C PHE A 261 -9.60 -4.64 8.90
N ALA A 262 -9.80 -5.19 10.10
CA ALA A 262 -9.84 -4.42 11.34
C ALA A 262 -8.50 -3.72 11.62
N ALA A 263 -7.39 -4.44 11.45
CA ALA A 263 -6.05 -3.88 11.58
C ALA A 263 -5.81 -2.75 10.57
N GLY A 264 -6.21 -2.96 9.32
CA GLY A 264 -6.15 -1.96 8.26
C GLY A 264 -6.97 -0.72 8.58
N TYR A 265 -8.19 -0.88 9.10
CA TYR A 265 -9.04 0.24 9.49
C TYR A 265 -8.43 1.05 10.63
N ILE A 266 -8.01 0.39 11.71
CA ILE A 266 -7.36 1.03 12.87
C ILE A 266 -6.07 1.75 12.44
N ALA A 267 -5.23 1.10 11.62
CA ALA A 267 -4.03 1.72 11.07
C ALA A 267 -4.37 2.96 10.22
N GLY A 268 -5.45 2.90 9.44
CA GLY A 268 -5.95 4.05 8.69
C GLY A 268 -6.46 5.19 9.58
N VAL A 269 -7.07 4.88 10.73
CA VAL A 269 -7.46 5.89 11.75
C VAL A 269 -6.22 6.59 12.32
N PHE A 270 -5.21 5.83 12.74
CA PHE A 270 -3.95 6.41 13.23
C PHE A 270 -3.26 7.26 12.17
N CYS A 271 -3.17 6.75 10.94
CA CYS A 271 -2.62 7.48 9.81
C CYS A 271 -3.39 8.79 9.56
N ALA A 272 -4.73 8.77 9.61
CA ALA A 272 -5.53 9.96 9.48
C ALA A 272 -5.23 10.96 10.60
N ILE A 273 -5.27 10.56 11.87
CA ILE A 273 -5.02 11.44 13.02
C ILE A 273 -3.64 12.10 12.93
N VAL A 274 -2.59 11.33 12.66
CA VAL A 274 -1.20 11.84 12.62
C VAL A 274 -0.98 12.77 11.41
N SER A 275 -1.55 12.44 10.25
CA SER A 275 -1.36 13.24 9.03
C SER A 275 -2.32 14.43 8.88
N HIS A 276 -3.36 14.52 9.71
CA HIS A 276 -4.43 15.51 9.55
C HIS A 276 -4.00 16.97 9.72
N PRO A 277 -3.20 17.33 10.73
CA PRO A 277 -2.76 18.72 10.90
C PRO A 277 -1.94 19.21 9.71
N ALA A 278 -0.99 18.40 9.25
CA ALA A 278 -0.11 18.74 8.12
C ALA A 278 -0.91 18.94 6.83
N ASP A 279 -1.86 18.05 6.54
CA ASP A 279 -2.70 18.13 5.35
C ASP A 279 -3.68 19.30 5.38
N THR A 280 -4.18 19.67 6.56
CA THR A 280 -5.02 20.86 6.73
C THR A 280 -4.22 22.14 6.46
N VAL A 281 -2.97 22.21 6.90
CA VAL A 281 -2.06 23.32 6.60
C VAL A 281 -1.77 23.39 5.09
N VAL A 282 -1.41 22.27 4.46
CA VAL A 282 -1.14 22.21 3.01
C VAL A 282 -2.37 22.62 2.19
N SER A 283 -3.56 22.15 2.58
CA SER A 283 -4.81 22.53 1.93
C SER A 283 -5.08 24.04 2.03
N LYS A 284 -4.79 24.65 3.18
CA LYS A 284 -4.94 26.10 3.39
C LYS A 284 -3.92 26.91 2.59
N LEU A 285 -2.68 26.44 2.50
CA LEU A 285 -1.63 27.04 1.65
C LEU A 285 -2.01 27.03 0.17
N ASN A 286 -2.64 25.95 -0.30
CA ASN A 286 -3.11 25.87 -1.68
C ASN A 286 -4.27 26.85 -1.98
N GLN A 287 -5.03 27.26 -0.96
CA GLN A 287 -6.09 28.26 -1.09
C GLN A 287 -5.58 29.71 -0.98
N GLU A 288 -4.53 29.96 -0.19
CA GLU A 288 -3.97 31.30 0.05
C GLU A 288 -2.55 31.40 -0.51
N LYS A 289 -2.43 31.75 -1.80
CA LYS A 289 -1.13 31.98 -2.44
C LYS A 289 -0.35 33.07 -1.69
N GLY A 290 0.86 32.74 -1.21
CA GLY A 290 1.78 33.68 -0.56
C GLY A 290 1.84 33.60 0.97
N SER A 291 1.06 32.73 1.62
CA SER A 291 1.20 32.48 3.07
C SER A 291 2.27 31.42 3.35
N THR A 292 3.03 31.58 4.44
CA THR A 292 3.93 30.52 4.93
C THR A 292 3.15 29.44 5.69
N ALA A 293 3.70 28.22 5.79
CA ALA A 293 3.07 27.11 6.53
C ALA A 293 2.76 27.48 7.99
N LEU A 294 3.64 28.27 8.62
CA LEU A 294 3.46 28.73 9.99
C LEU A 294 2.32 29.76 10.11
N GLU A 295 2.19 30.67 9.15
CA GLU A 295 1.08 31.63 9.11
C GLU A 295 -0.25 30.93 8.84
N ALA A 296 -0.28 29.96 7.92
CA ALA A 296 -1.46 29.16 7.67
C ALA A 296 -1.90 28.36 8.91
N ALA A 297 -0.95 27.74 9.61
CA ALA A 297 -1.21 27.06 10.88
C ALA A 297 -1.74 28.02 11.97
N LYS A 298 -1.14 29.21 12.09
CA LYS A 298 -1.60 30.26 13.02
C LYS A 298 -3.00 30.76 12.69
N LYS A 299 -3.33 30.97 11.41
CA LYS A 299 -4.66 31.39 10.94
C LYS A 299 -5.73 30.32 11.17
N LEU A 300 -5.38 29.04 11.00
CA LEU A 300 -6.30 27.93 11.27
C LEU A 300 -6.57 27.77 12.77
N GLY A 301 -5.55 27.96 13.60
CA GLY A 301 -5.60 27.67 15.03
C GLY A 301 -5.79 26.17 15.31
N MET A 302 -5.77 25.78 16.60
CA MET A 302 -5.87 24.37 16.98
C MET A 302 -7.22 23.75 16.57
N ALA A 303 -8.32 24.49 16.69
CA ALA A 303 -9.64 24.00 16.27
C ALA A 303 -9.74 23.84 14.75
N GLY A 304 -9.11 24.72 13.97
CA GLY A 304 -9.10 24.63 12.51
C GLY A 304 -8.23 23.48 12.00
N LEU A 305 -7.10 23.19 12.67
CA LEU A 305 -6.21 22.09 12.32
C LEU A 305 -6.89 20.71 12.37
N TRP A 306 -7.90 20.54 13.23
CA TRP A 306 -8.64 19.27 13.38
C TRP A 306 -9.97 19.25 12.60
N LYS A 307 -10.33 20.34 11.92
CA LYS A 307 -11.55 20.41 11.12
C LYS A 307 -11.46 19.42 9.96
N GLY A 308 -12.48 18.57 9.81
CA GLY A 308 -12.51 17.56 8.74
C GLY A 308 -11.81 16.23 9.06
N LEU A 309 -11.37 16.02 10.31
CA LEU A 309 -10.75 14.75 10.71
C LEU A 309 -11.71 13.56 10.56
N THR A 310 -12.96 13.67 11.01
CA THR A 310 -13.95 12.58 10.92
C THR A 310 -14.18 12.06 9.50
N PRO A 311 -14.50 12.90 8.49
CA PRO A 311 -14.65 12.41 7.11
C PRO A 311 -13.34 11.84 6.55
N ARG A 312 -12.18 12.34 6.98
CA ARG A 312 -10.89 11.76 6.63
C ARG A 312 -10.68 10.38 7.25
N ILE A 313 -11.03 10.18 8.52
CA ILE A 313 -10.95 8.87 9.19
C ILE A 313 -11.79 7.85 8.43
N VAL A 314 -13.04 8.21 8.09
CA VAL A 314 -13.91 7.31 7.32
C VAL A 314 -13.28 6.98 5.97
N MET A 315 -12.78 7.97 5.23
CA MET A 315 -12.20 7.71 3.91
C MET A 315 -10.87 6.93 3.97
N ILE A 316 -9.88 7.43 4.72
CA ILE A 316 -8.55 6.82 4.78
C ILE A 316 -8.60 5.47 5.49
N GLY A 317 -9.42 5.36 6.54
CA GLY A 317 -9.68 4.10 7.25
C GLY A 317 -10.26 3.04 6.33
N THR A 318 -11.36 3.34 5.63
CA THR A 318 -11.99 2.37 4.71
C THR A 318 -11.11 2.04 3.53
N LEU A 319 -10.44 3.03 2.91
CA LEU A 319 -9.52 2.79 1.79
C LEU A 319 -8.36 1.88 2.21
N THR A 320 -7.75 2.16 3.37
CA THR A 320 -6.63 1.36 3.89
C THR A 320 -7.08 -0.05 4.26
N ALA A 321 -8.25 -0.20 4.90
CA ALA A 321 -8.82 -1.49 5.24
C ALA A 321 -9.08 -2.34 3.99
N LEU A 322 -9.70 -1.75 2.96
CA LEU A 322 -9.95 -2.43 1.69
C LEU A 322 -8.66 -2.82 0.97
N GLN A 323 -7.65 -1.95 0.97
CA GLN A 323 -6.35 -2.25 0.36
C GLN A 323 -5.69 -3.45 1.02
N TRP A 324 -5.62 -3.48 2.35
CA TRP A 324 -5.04 -4.61 3.08
C TRP A 324 -5.89 -5.87 2.93
N PHE A 325 -7.22 -5.75 2.93
CA PHE A 325 -8.11 -6.88 2.71
C PHE A 325 -7.91 -7.52 1.33
N ILE A 326 -7.87 -6.73 0.25
CA ILE A 326 -7.63 -7.25 -1.10
C ILE A 326 -6.24 -7.88 -1.20
N TYR A 327 -5.23 -7.26 -0.60
CA TYR A 327 -3.86 -7.77 -0.58
C TYR A 327 -3.75 -9.12 0.14
N ASP A 328 -4.32 -9.24 1.35
CA ASP A 328 -4.28 -10.48 2.10
C ASP A 328 -5.19 -11.55 1.50
N ALA A 329 -6.34 -11.18 0.92
CA ALA A 329 -7.18 -12.11 0.17
C ALA A 329 -6.41 -12.70 -1.03
N PHE A 330 -5.62 -11.88 -1.73
CA PHE A 330 -4.74 -12.35 -2.79
C PHE A 330 -3.65 -13.29 -2.26
N LYS A 331 -2.98 -12.95 -1.15
CA LYS A 331 -1.98 -13.83 -0.51
C LYS A 331 -2.58 -15.18 -0.11
N VAL A 332 -3.81 -15.18 0.43
CA VAL A 332 -4.55 -16.40 0.81
C VAL A 332 -4.93 -17.22 -0.42
N ALA A 333 -5.40 -16.57 -1.49
CA ALA A 333 -5.78 -17.24 -2.73
C ALA A 333 -4.58 -17.90 -3.42
N MET A 334 -3.44 -17.21 -3.42
CA MET A 334 -2.19 -17.71 -3.99
C MET A 334 -1.43 -18.67 -3.08
N ARG A 335 -1.88 -18.91 -1.83
CA ARG A 335 -1.19 -19.74 -0.82
C ARG A 335 0.25 -19.27 -0.55
N MET A 336 0.43 -17.96 -0.44
CA MET A 336 1.75 -17.39 -0.16
C MET A 336 2.15 -17.64 1.31
N PRO A 337 3.45 -17.86 1.59
CA PRO A 337 3.96 -17.94 2.94
C PRO A 337 3.67 -16.61 3.66
N ARG A 338 3.06 -16.71 4.84
CA ARG A 338 2.76 -15.55 5.69
C ARG A 338 3.57 -15.71 6.96
N PRO A 339 4.72 -15.03 7.08
CA PRO A 339 5.56 -15.20 8.26
C PRO A 339 4.74 -14.86 9.51
N PRO A 340 4.91 -15.62 10.60
CA PRO A 340 4.28 -15.28 11.87
C PRO A 340 4.77 -13.89 12.34
N PRO A 341 3.99 -13.21 13.19
CA PRO A 341 4.46 -11.99 13.84
C PRO A 341 5.86 -12.21 14.42
N PRO A 342 6.79 -11.23 14.32
CA PRO A 342 8.15 -11.42 14.79
C PRO A 342 8.12 -11.76 16.29
N GLU A 343 8.56 -12.98 16.62
CA GLU A 343 8.76 -13.42 17.99
C GLU A 343 10.15 -13.02 18.49
N MET A 344 10.30 -12.92 19.81
CA MET A 344 11.59 -12.58 20.40
C MET A 344 12.62 -13.66 20.04
N PRO A 345 13.75 -13.31 19.40
CA PRO A 345 14.79 -14.28 19.03
C PRO A 345 15.28 -15.03 20.26
N GLU A 346 15.53 -16.34 20.13
CA GLU A 346 15.98 -17.17 21.25
C GLU A 346 17.28 -16.67 21.87
N SER A 347 18.18 -16.08 21.07
CA SER A 347 19.42 -15.49 21.55
C SER A 347 19.19 -14.27 22.45
N LEU A 348 18.15 -13.48 22.17
CA LEU A 348 17.75 -12.35 22.99
C LEU A 348 17.00 -12.80 24.25
N LYS A 349 16.15 -13.84 24.14
CA LYS A 349 15.52 -14.49 25.31
C LYS A 349 16.59 -14.98 26.29
N LYS A 350 17.59 -15.72 25.80
CA LYS A 350 18.73 -16.22 26.60
C LYS A 350 19.54 -15.08 27.23
N LYS A 351 19.75 -13.96 26.53
CA LYS A 351 20.44 -12.77 27.08
C LYS A 351 19.64 -12.09 28.18
N LEU A 352 18.32 -11.97 28.03
CA LEU A 352 17.44 -11.36 29.03
C LEU A 352 17.28 -12.27 30.25
N GLU A 353 17.19 -13.59 30.06
CA GLU A 353 17.18 -14.58 31.14
C GLU A 353 18.52 -14.57 31.91
N ALA A 354 19.66 -14.47 31.21
CA ALA A 354 20.98 -14.34 31.83
C ALA A 354 21.18 -13.00 32.57
N GLN A 355 20.48 -11.93 32.18
CA GLN A 355 20.46 -10.66 32.90
C GLN A 355 19.51 -10.66 34.10
N ALA A 356 18.42 -11.42 34.06
CA ALA A 356 17.47 -11.56 35.17
C ALA A 356 17.98 -12.49 36.29
N GLN A 357 19.01 -13.28 36.03
CA GLN A 357 19.69 -14.15 37.00
C GLN A 357 20.88 -13.48 37.73
N LYS A 358 21.20 -12.22 37.38
CA LYS A 358 22.15 -11.37 38.10
C LYS A 358 21.38 -10.36 38.93
#